data_AF-A0A2K2DTS5-F1
#
_entry.id   AF-A0A2K2DTS5-F1
#
_cell.length_a   1.000
_cell.length_b   1.000
_cell.length_c   1.000
_cell.angle_alpha   90.00
_cell.angle_beta   90.00
_cell.angle_gamma   90.00
#
_symmetry.space_group_name_H-M   'P 1'
#
loop_
_entity.id
_entity.type
_entity.pdbx_description
1 polymer ?
#
loop_
_entity_poly.entity_id
_entity_poly.type
_entity_poly.pdbx_seq_one_letter_code
_entity_poly.pdbx_strand_id
1 'polypeptide(L)'
;MVKYATISCVGEWFNVDPEAIIAQALQTGGGPNVSDAYTINGLPGPLYNCSSRDTFKLKVQPGKWYLLRLINAALNDELFFSIANHTLTIVDVDASYVKPFDTDVVLVTPGQTTNVLLHAKPDEGCQPATHLMLARPYATSRPGTYDNTTVAAVLEYSPSGQIKSRPLFRPTLPVFNDTSFAANYSAKHRSLASSEYPANVPRRIDRPFFFAVGLGTTPCPTHQGCNGPTNDTKFSASMNNVSFNMPTTALLKAHYDGNTAGVYTADFPAMPTQPFNYTGTPPNNTNVSNGTKVAVLPYNASVEVVLQDTSIQGAESHPLHLHGFDFFVVGQGVGNYNASMHPAGFNLLDPVQRNTVGVPAGGWVAIRFYADNPGVWFMHCHLEVHTSWGLKMAWVVNDGPLPDQKLMPPPSDLPKC
;
A
#
# COMPACT_ATOMS: atom_id res chain seq x y z
N MET A 1 -18.48 18.97 -16.49
CA MET A 1 -19.48 18.46 -15.53
C MET A 1 -19.48 16.93 -15.64
N VAL A 2 -18.92 16.23 -14.65
CA VAL A 2 -18.87 14.75 -14.58
C VAL A 2 -20.31 14.24 -14.40
N LYS A 3 -20.75 13.29 -15.23
CA LYS A 3 -22.15 12.82 -15.18
C LYS A 3 -22.34 11.52 -14.42
N TYR A 4 -21.28 10.73 -14.23
CA TYR A 4 -21.36 9.39 -13.65
C TYR A 4 -20.09 9.08 -12.86
N ALA A 5 -20.26 8.53 -11.66
CA ALA A 5 -19.17 7.97 -10.86
C ALA A 5 -19.30 6.45 -10.83
N THR A 6 -18.18 5.73 -10.91
CA THR A 6 -18.17 4.26 -10.83
C THR A 6 -17.00 3.80 -9.96
N ILE A 7 -17.26 2.84 -9.08
CA ILE A 7 -16.22 2.21 -8.26
C ILE A 7 -15.65 1.05 -9.08
N SER A 8 -14.32 1.01 -9.16
CA SER A 8 -13.56 -0.02 -9.85
C SER A 8 -12.53 -0.56 -8.86
N CYS A 9 -12.91 -1.60 -8.14
CA CYS A 9 -12.06 -2.28 -7.18
C CYS A 9 -11.24 -3.36 -7.88
N VAL A 10 -9.92 -3.37 -7.72
CA VAL A 10 -9.06 -4.49 -8.09
C VAL A 10 -8.76 -5.33 -6.85
N GLY A 11 -8.75 -6.66 -6.99
CA GLY A 11 -8.54 -7.57 -5.87
C GLY A 11 -8.04 -8.94 -6.32
N GLU A 12 -7.98 -9.88 -5.38
CA GLU A 12 -7.53 -11.26 -5.60
C GLU A 12 -8.64 -12.27 -5.29
N TRP A 13 -8.55 -13.45 -5.89
CA TRP A 13 -9.41 -14.60 -5.66
C TRP A 13 -8.57 -15.85 -5.39
N PHE A 14 -8.95 -16.58 -4.36
CA PHE A 14 -8.38 -17.87 -4.00
C PHE A 14 -9.48 -18.92 -4.05
N ASN A 15 -9.21 -20.06 -4.70
CA ASN A 15 -10.09 -21.21 -4.73
C ASN A 15 -10.12 -21.94 -3.37
N VAL A 16 -9.03 -21.84 -2.62
CA VAL A 16 -8.90 -22.35 -1.25
C VAL A 16 -9.23 -21.23 -0.27
N ASP A 17 -9.77 -21.60 0.89
CA ASP A 17 -10.02 -20.68 2.00
C ASP A 17 -8.75 -19.86 2.35
N PRO A 18 -8.78 -18.52 2.20
CA PRO A 18 -7.64 -17.66 2.52
C PRO A 18 -7.11 -17.85 3.95
N GLU A 19 -7.99 -18.14 4.92
CA GLU A 19 -7.59 -18.38 6.31
C GLU A 19 -6.76 -19.67 6.44
N ALA A 20 -7.11 -20.71 5.68
CA ALA A 20 -6.34 -21.94 5.63
C ALA A 20 -4.97 -21.73 4.96
N ILE A 21 -4.91 -20.89 3.91
CA ILE A 21 -3.65 -20.55 3.23
C ILE A 21 -2.68 -19.86 4.19
N ILE A 22 -3.14 -18.81 4.90
CA ILE A 22 -2.26 -18.08 5.82
C ILE A 22 -1.89 -18.92 7.05
N ALA A 23 -2.82 -19.73 7.58
CA ALA A 23 -2.53 -20.64 8.67
C ALA A 23 -1.43 -21.66 8.30
N GLN A 24 -1.50 -22.24 7.09
CA GLN A 24 -0.47 -23.14 6.59
C GLN A 24 0.87 -22.43 6.40
N ALA A 25 0.88 -21.22 5.84
CA ALA A 25 2.10 -20.44 5.63
C ALA A 25 2.81 -20.14 6.96
N LEU A 26 2.08 -19.67 7.97
CA LEU A 26 2.65 -19.37 9.30
C LEU A 26 3.11 -20.64 10.04
N GLN A 27 2.38 -21.75 9.88
CA GLN A 27 2.77 -23.03 10.46
C GLN A 27 4.08 -23.55 9.87
N THR A 28 4.18 -23.60 8.53
CA THR A 28 5.34 -24.11 7.80
C THR A 28 6.53 -23.13 7.76
N GLY A 29 6.27 -21.84 7.94
CA GLY A 29 7.27 -20.77 7.85
C GLY A 29 7.59 -20.31 6.42
N GLY A 30 6.86 -20.80 5.41
CA GLY A 30 7.00 -20.38 4.02
C GLY A 30 6.11 -19.19 3.63
N GLY A 31 6.17 -18.80 2.36
CA GLY A 31 5.18 -17.90 1.75
C GLY A 31 3.81 -18.57 1.59
N PRO A 32 2.71 -17.80 1.63
CA PRO A 32 1.40 -18.30 1.24
C PRO A 32 1.37 -18.64 -0.24
N ASN A 33 0.42 -19.50 -0.63
CA ASN A 33 0.12 -19.69 -2.06
C ASN A 33 -0.36 -18.37 -2.67
N VAL A 34 0.00 -18.14 -3.93
CA VAL A 34 -0.46 -16.98 -4.71
C VAL A 34 -1.95 -17.12 -5.08
N SER A 35 -2.60 -16.02 -5.45
CA SER A 35 -3.98 -16.05 -5.92
C SER A 35 -4.16 -16.90 -7.18
N ASP A 36 -5.37 -17.44 -7.34
CA ASP A 36 -5.77 -18.13 -8.56
C ASP A 36 -6.20 -17.16 -9.67
N ALA A 37 -6.63 -15.96 -9.28
CA ALA A 37 -6.97 -14.88 -10.21
C ALA A 37 -6.98 -13.51 -9.54
N TYR A 38 -6.56 -12.49 -10.29
CA TYR A 38 -6.99 -11.12 -10.03
C TYR A 38 -8.45 -10.90 -10.46
N THR A 39 -9.10 -9.91 -9.83
CA THR A 39 -10.48 -9.53 -10.10
C THR A 39 -10.63 -8.03 -10.32
N ILE A 40 -11.62 -7.63 -11.14
CA ILE A 40 -12.13 -6.26 -11.19
C ILE A 40 -13.58 -6.33 -10.73
N ASN A 41 -13.91 -5.67 -9.62
CA ASN A 41 -15.20 -5.74 -8.93
C ASN A 41 -15.64 -7.19 -8.62
N GLY A 42 -14.69 -8.01 -8.13
CA GLY A 42 -14.93 -9.40 -7.75
C GLY A 42 -15.06 -10.38 -8.93
N LEU A 43 -14.80 -9.93 -10.16
CA LEU A 43 -14.96 -10.72 -11.38
C LEU A 43 -13.60 -10.92 -12.08
N PRO A 44 -13.13 -12.17 -12.30
CA PRO A 44 -11.87 -12.45 -13.00
C PRO A 44 -11.88 -12.05 -14.48
N GLY A 45 -13.07 -12.02 -15.09
CA GLY A 45 -13.22 -11.63 -16.48
C GLY A 45 -12.76 -12.69 -17.49
N PRO A 46 -12.56 -12.33 -18.76
CA PRO A 46 -12.55 -13.29 -19.87
C PRO A 46 -11.21 -14.01 -20.07
N LEU A 47 -10.17 -13.67 -19.30
CA LEU A 47 -8.84 -14.26 -19.45
C LEU A 47 -8.60 -15.47 -18.56
N TYR A 48 -9.52 -15.78 -17.64
CA TYR A 48 -9.48 -16.98 -16.82
C TYR A 48 -10.52 -18.00 -17.29
N ASN A 49 -10.33 -19.25 -16.89
CA ASN A 49 -11.28 -20.31 -17.17
C ASN A 49 -12.62 -20.02 -16.47
N CYS A 50 -13.73 -20.37 -17.14
CA CYS A 50 -15.09 -20.33 -16.58
C CYS A 50 -15.64 -18.95 -16.18
N SER A 51 -14.99 -17.83 -16.51
CA SER A 51 -15.34 -16.48 -15.99
C SER A 51 -15.74 -15.45 -17.05
N SER A 52 -15.66 -15.79 -18.35
CA SER A 52 -15.96 -14.85 -19.43
C SER A 52 -17.40 -14.32 -19.47
N ARG A 53 -18.39 -15.09 -18.99
CA ARG A 53 -19.81 -14.72 -19.03
C ARG A 53 -20.14 -13.54 -18.11
N ASP A 54 -19.51 -13.48 -16.95
CA ASP A 54 -19.80 -12.51 -15.90
C ASP A 54 -18.79 -11.35 -15.87
N THR A 55 -18.00 -11.19 -16.94
CA THR A 55 -17.02 -10.11 -17.08
C THR A 55 -17.63 -8.74 -16.73
N PHE A 56 -16.97 -7.98 -15.85
CA PHE A 56 -17.38 -6.62 -15.53
C PHE A 56 -17.39 -5.72 -16.77
N LYS A 57 -18.47 -4.95 -16.95
CA LYS A 57 -18.65 -4.03 -18.07
C LYS A 57 -18.90 -2.60 -17.57
N LEU A 58 -17.94 -1.71 -17.80
CA LEU A 58 -18.11 -0.27 -17.60
C LEU A 58 -18.84 0.33 -18.80
N LYS A 59 -20.12 0.64 -18.64
CA LYS A 59 -20.94 1.23 -19.71
C LYS A 59 -20.76 2.73 -19.79
N VAL A 60 -20.41 3.24 -20.97
CA VAL A 60 -20.16 4.66 -21.22
C VAL A 60 -20.97 5.19 -22.40
N GLN A 61 -21.23 6.50 -22.40
CA GLN A 61 -21.83 7.24 -23.50
C GLN A 61 -20.74 8.05 -24.21
N PRO A 62 -20.72 8.08 -25.56
CA PRO A 62 -19.76 8.89 -26.30
C PRO A 62 -19.72 10.36 -25.85
N GLY A 63 -18.51 10.91 -25.78
CA GLY A 63 -18.25 12.30 -25.42
C GLY A 63 -18.50 12.67 -23.94
N LYS A 64 -18.89 11.72 -23.07
CA LYS A 64 -19.15 12.00 -21.65
C LYS A 64 -17.92 11.77 -20.77
N TRP A 65 -17.88 12.50 -19.65
CA TRP A 65 -16.87 12.36 -18.62
C TRP A 65 -17.37 11.49 -17.46
N TYR A 66 -16.50 10.59 -17.02
CA TYR A 66 -16.72 9.63 -15.93
C TYR A 66 -15.64 9.82 -14.87
N LEU A 67 -16.02 9.73 -13.59
CA LEU A 67 -15.06 9.62 -12.49
C LEU A 67 -14.98 8.16 -12.06
N LEU A 68 -13.84 7.52 -12.31
CA LEU A 68 -13.57 6.17 -11.84
C LEU A 68 -12.85 6.24 -10.51
N ARG A 69 -13.39 5.56 -9.50
CA ARG A 69 -12.80 5.45 -8.17
C ARG A 69 -12.07 4.12 -8.10
N LEU A 70 -10.77 4.13 -8.38
CA LEU A 70 -9.93 2.94 -8.34
C LEU A 70 -9.53 2.66 -6.89
N ILE A 71 -9.70 1.41 -6.46
CA ILE A 71 -9.33 0.94 -5.13
C ILE A 71 -8.53 -0.34 -5.34
N ASN A 72 -7.33 -0.44 -4.76
CA ASN A 72 -6.65 -1.71 -4.70
C ASN A 72 -6.95 -2.39 -3.36
N ALA A 73 -7.80 -3.40 -3.43
CA ALA A 73 -8.16 -4.30 -2.33
C ALA A 73 -7.56 -5.70 -2.53
N ALA A 74 -6.53 -5.84 -3.37
CA ALA A 74 -5.69 -7.03 -3.37
C ALA A 74 -4.96 -7.12 -2.02
N LEU A 75 -4.66 -8.34 -1.60
CA LEU A 75 -3.94 -8.61 -0.36
C LEU A 75 -2.44 -8.44 -0.54
N ASN A 76 -1.85 -8.86 -1.67
CA ASN A 76 -0.40 -9.03 -1.77
C ASN A 76 0.28 -8.35 -2.96
N ASP A 77 -0.46 -7.69 -3.86
CA ASP A 77 0.13 -7.15 -5.10
C ASP A 77 -0.25 -5.69 -5.38
N GLU A 78 0.76 -4.89 -5.71
CA GLU A 78 0.57 -3.60 -6.39
C GLU A 78 0.14 -3.86 -7.83
N LEU A 79 -0.75 -3.02 -8.38
CA LEU A 79 -1.35 -3.29 -9.69
C LEU A 79 -1.19 -2.11 -10.64
N PHE A 80 -0.65 -2.40 -11.83
CA PHE A 80 -0.82 -1.53 -12.99
C PHE A 80 -2.23 -1.70 -13.53
N PHE A 81 -2.92 -0.60 -13.83
CA PHE A 81 -4.25 -0.56 -14.42
C PHE A 81 -4.27 0.36 -15.65
N SER A 82 -4.92 -0.06 -16.73
CA SER A 82 -5.06 0.75 -17.94
C SER A 82 -6.35 0.44 -18.71
N ILE A 83 -6.82 1.39 -19.51
CA ILE A 83 -7.98 1.25 -20.38
C ILE A 83 -7.55 1.44 -21.83
N ALA A 84 -7.81 0.45 -22.69
CA ALA A 84 -7.38 0.47 -24.08
C ALA A 84 -7.85 1.74 -24.80
N ASN A 85 -6.91 2.47 -25.42
CA ASN A 85 -7.20 3.65 -26.24
C ASN A 85 -7.89 4.80 -25.46
N HIS A 86 -7.68 4.90 -24.14
CA HIS A 86 -8.17 6.01 -23.31
C HIS A 86 -7.07 6.49 -22.37
N THR A 87 -6.86 7.80 -22.36
CA THR A 87 -6.02 8.48 -21.37
C THR A 87 -6.87 8.80 -20.14
N LEU A 88 -6.25 8.72 -18.96
CA LEU A 88 -6.87 8.93 -17.66
C LEU A 88 -6.23 10.16 -17.00
N THR A 89 -7.05 11.08 -16.48
CA THR A 89 -6.56 12.22 -15.71
C THR A 89 -6.69 11.92 -14.22
N ILE A 90 -5.58 11.80 -13.50
CA ILE A 90 -5.61 11.66 -12.03
C ILE A 90 -6.08 12.98 -11.44
N VAL A 91 -7.02 12.96 -10.48
CA VAL A 91 -7.52 14.18 -9.83
C VAL A 91 -7.51 14.12 -8.31
N ASP A 92 -7.48 12.93 -7.74
CA ASP A 92 -7.47 12.72 -6.30
C ASP A 92 -6.85 11.36 -5.98
N VAL A 93 -6.13 11.27 -4.86
CA VAL A 93 -5.55 10.05 -4.32
C VAL A 93 -5.76 10.03 -2.81
N ASP A 94 -6.14 8.87 -2.27
CA ASP A 94 -6.39 8.70 -0.83
C ASP A 94 -7.31 9.80 -0.25
N ALA A 95 -8.35 10.17 -0.99
CA ALA A 95 -9.32 11.24 -0.67
C ALA A 95 -8.70 12.66 -0.52
N SER A 96 -7.49 12.87 -1.03
CA SER A 96 -6.84 14.17 -1.15
C SER A 96 -6.70 14.59 -2.61
N TYR A 97 -7.19 15.79 -2.94
CA TYR A 97 -7.05 16.36 -4.28
C TYR A 97 -5.57 16.57 -4.65
N VAL A 98 -5.23 16.20 -5.89
CA VAL A 98 -3.89 16.40 -6.46
C VAL A 98 -3.92 17.39 -7.61
N LYS A 99 -2.75 17.89 -7.98
CA LYS A 99 -2.57 18.60 -9.25
C LYS A 99 -2.87 17.62 -10.39
N PRO A 100 -3.88 17.89 -11.23
CA PRO A 100 -4.27 16.91 -12.23
C PRO A 100 -3.15 16.64 -13.23
N PHE A 101 -2.97 15.38 -13.59
CA PHE A 101 -2.05 14.98 -14.66
C PHE A 101 -2.59 13.78 -15.43
N ASP A 102 -2.26 13.73 -16.70
CA ASP A 102 -2.69 12.67 -17.61
C ASP A 102 -1.71 11.48 -17.59
N THR A 103 -2.28 10.28 -17.69
CA THR A 103 -1.55 9.03 -17.79
C THR A 103 -2.38 7.97 -18.51
N ASP A 104 -1.73 7.04 -19.21
CA ASP A 104 -2.40 5.87 -19.80
C ASP A 104 -2.41 4.67 -18.83
N VAL A 105 -1.53 4.69 -17.82
CA VAL A 105 -1.39 3.62 -16.83
C VAL A 105 -1.41 4.22 -15.42
N VAL A 106 -2.19 3.61 -14.55
CA VAL A 106 -2.28 3.91 -13.12
C VAL A 106 -1.53 2.80 -12.38
N LEU A 107 -0.63 3.14 -11.46
CA LEU A 107 -0.10 2.20 -10.47
C LEU A 107 -0.83 2.47 -9.15
N VAL A 108 -1.43 1.44 -8.58
CA VAL A 108 -2.15 1.54 -7.30
C VAL A 108 -1.73 0.39 -6.40
N THR A 109 -1.33 0.70 -5.18
CA THR A 109 -0.88 -0.30 -4.20
C THR A 109 -2.02 -0.72 -3.28
N PRO A 110 -2.01 -1.91 -2.66
CA PRO A 110 -2.97 -2.28 -1.63
C PRO A 110 -3.13 -1.17 -0.59
N GLY A 111 -4.38 -0.85 -0.26
CA GLY A 111 -4.74 0.24 0.65
C GLY A 111 -4.89 1.62 -0.02
N GLN A 112 -4.28 1.85 -1.18
CA GLN A 112 -4.44 3.11 -1.90
C GLN A 112 -5.76 3.19 -2.66
N THR A 113 -6.25 4.42 -2.80
CA THR A 113 -7.33 4.77 -3.70
C THR A 113 -6.87 5.84 -4.69
N THR A 114 -7.40 5.82 -5.90
CA THR A 114 -7.06 6.80 -6.94
C THR A 114 -8.28 7.11 -7.77
N ASN A 115 -8.68 8.38 -7.75
CA ASN A 115 -9.79 8.89 -8.52
C ASN A 115 -9.28 9.43 -9.86
N VAL A 116 -9.80 8.89 -10.96
CA VAL A 116 -9.39 9.25 -12.32
C VAL A 116 -10.58 9.71 -13.16
N LEU A 117 -10.39 10.78 -13.93
CA LEU A 117 -11.33 11.20 -14.95
C LEU A 117 -11.05 10.43 -16.25
N LEU A 118 -12.12 9.87 -16.80
CA LEU A 118 -12.15 9.20 -18.08
C LEU A 118 -13.06 10.01 -19.01
N HIS A 119 -12.51 10.50 -20.13
CA HIS A 119 -13.31 11.03 -21.22
C HIS A 119 -13.62 9.91 -22.21
N ALA A 120 -14.89 9.52 -22.29
CA ALA A 120 -15.35 8.64 -23.34
C ALA A 120 -15.25 9.39 -24.68
N LYS A 121 -14.51 8.83 -25.63
CA LYS A 121 -14.25 9.41 -26.94
C LYS A 121 -15.57 9.74 -27.66
N PRO A 122 -15.64 10.87 -28.39
CA PRO A 122 -16.79 11.21 -29.21
C PRO A 122 -17.06 10.16 -30.30
N ASP A 123 -18.32 10.04 -30.72
CA ASP A 123 -18.77 9.18 -31.81
C ASP A 123 -18.57 9.89 -33.17
N GLU A 124 -17.31 10.14 -33.55
CA GLU A 124 -16.95 10.84 -34.80
C GLU A 124 -16.86 9.87 -35.99
N GLY A 125 -17.84 8.96 -36.15
CA GLY A 125 -17.83 7.97 -37.23
C GLY A 125 -16.76 6.87 -37.07
N CYS A 126 -16.21 6.72 -35.86
CA CYS A 126 -15.29 5.63 -35.53
C CYS A 126 -16.02 4.27 -35.52
N GLN A 127 -15.35 3.23 -36.01
CA GLN A 127 -15.89 1.87 -35.97
C GLN A 127 -16.15 1.46 -34.51
N PRO A 128 -17.35 0.95 -34.17
CA PRO A 128 -17.64 0.48 -32.83
C PRO A 128 -16.62 -0.59 -32.40
N ALA A 129 -15.94 -0.37 -31.27
CA ALA A 129 -14.90 -1.26 -30.77
C ALA A 129 -15.15 -1.72 -29.33
N THR A 130 -14.49 -2.81 -28.95
CA THR A 130 -14.47 -3.32 -27.58
C THR A 130 -13.14 -2.90 -26.96
N HIS A 131 -13.19 -2.14 -25.86
CA HIS A 131 -11.99 -1.66 -25.17
C HIS A 131 -11.80 -2.47 -23.89
N LEU A 132 -10.66 -3.15 -23.75
CA LEU A 132 -10.35 -3.82 -22.49
C LEU A 132 -9.82 -2.85 -21.45
N MET A 133 -10.27 -3.02 -20.22
CA MET A 133 -9.62 -2.53 -19.01
C MET A 133 -8.76 -3.67 -18.49
N LEU A 134 -7.46 -3.48 -18.33
CA LEU A 134 -6.55 -4.52 -17.85
C LEU A 134 -5.92 -4.10 -16.53
N ALA A 135 -5.71 -5.07 -15.63
CA ALA A 135 -4.78 -4.91 -14.51
C ALA A 135 -3.83 -6.10 -14.38
N ARG A 136 -2.60 -5.84 -13.94
CA ARG A 136 -1.54 -6.84 -13.72
C ARG A 136 -0.59 -6.40 -12.60
N PRO A 137 0.17 -7.32 -11.99
CA PRO A 137 1.08 -6.97 -10.91
C PRO A 137 2.20 -6.03 -11.34
N TYR A 138 2.54 -5.13 -10.44
CA TYR A 138 3.87 -4.60 -10.28
C TYR A 138 4.52 -5.32 -9.10
N ALA A 139 5.55 -6.11 -9.37
CA ALA A 139 6.25 -6.91 -8.37
C ALA A 139 7.77 -6.90 -8.64
N THR A 140 8.55 -6.71 -7.58
CA THR A 140 10.01 -6.84 -7.60
C THR A 140 10.51 -8.04 -6.79
N SER A 141 9.59 -8.75 -6.15
CA SER A 141 9.83 -10.01 -5.45
C SER A 141 10.23 -11.13 -6.42
N ARG A 142 10.67 -12.26 -5.85
CA ARG A 142 11.18 -13.39 -6.65
C ARG A 142 10.07 -13.98 -7.53
N PRO A 143 10.34 -14.35 -8.79
CA PRO A 143 9.35 -15.02 -9.64
C PRO A 143 8.73 -16.24 -8.96
N GLY A 144 7.41 -16.37 -9.04
CA GLY A 144 6.64 -17.45 -8.41
C GLY A 144 6.14 -17.14 -7.00
N THR A 145 6.38 -15.93 -6.48
CA THR A 145 5.86 -15.47 -5.17
C THR A 145 4.66 -14.53 -5.29
N TYR A 146 4.20 -14.25 -6.51
CA TYR A 146 3.03 -13.42 -6.82
C TYR A 146 2.26 -14.05 -7.99
N ASP A 147 0.97 -13.73 -8.11
CA ASP A 147 0.16 -14.10 -9.27
C ASP A 147 0.62 -13.27 -10.47
N ASN A 148 1.16 -13.90 -11.52
CA ASN A 148 1.67 -13.21 -12.72
C ASN A 148 0.67 -13.21 -13.89
N THR A 149 -0.62 -13.38 -13.59
CA THR A 149 -1.69 -13.31 -14.60
C THR A 149 -2.14 -11.86 -14.84
N THR A 150 -3.16 -11.68 -15.68
CA THR A 150 -3.73 -10.37 -16.01
C THR A 150 -5.24 -10.48 -15.98
N VAL A 151 -5.89 -9.61 -15.21
CA VAL A 151 -7.35 -9.49 -15.19
C VAL A 151 -7.83 -8.55 -16.29
N ALA A 152 -9.00 -8.84 -16.84
CA ALA A 152 -9.63 -8.00 -17.85
C ALA A 152 -11.10 -7.71 -17.53
N ALA A 153 -11.49 -6.46 -17.74
CA ALA A 153 -12.88 -6.02 -17.82
C ALA A 153 -13.10 -5.30 -19.16
N VAL A 154 -14.34 -4.91 -19.45
CA VAL A 154 -14.70 -4.27 -20.73
C VAL A 154 -15.26 -2.87 -20.49
N LEU A 155 -14.73 -1.89 -21.21
CA LEU A 155 -15.39 -0.59 -21.41
C LEU A 155 -16.29 -0.69 -22.65
N GLU A 156 -17.59 -0.47 -22.45
CA GLU A 156 -18.65 -0.68 -23.45
C GLU A 156 -19.35 0.65 -23.78
N TYR A 157 -19.26 1.09 -25.03
CA TYR A 157 -19.99 2.25 -25.54
C TYR A 157 -21.46 1.93 -25.84
N SER A 158 -22.36 2.82 -25.42
CA SER A 158 -23.79 2.81 -25.78
C SER A 158 -24.02 3.39 -27.20
N PRO A 159 -24.98 2.87 -28.00
CA PRO A 159 -25.85 1.72 -27.69
C PRO A 159 -25.08 0.39 -27.69
N SER A 160 -25.39 -0.46 -26.72
CA SER A 160 -24.81 -1.81 -26.62
C SER A 160 -25.11 -2.61 -27.89
N GLY A 161 -24.07 -3.05 -28.59
CA GLY A 161 -24.17 -3.92 -29.78
C GLY A 161 -23.49 -5.27 -29.55
N GLN A 162 -23.47 -6.15 -30.55
CA GLN A 162 -22.77 -7.43 -30.44
C GLN A 162 -21.24 -7.21 -30.36
N ILE A 163 -20.70 -7.17 -29.13
CA ILE A 163 -19.27 -7.07 -28.80
C ILE A 163 -18.41 -8.05 -29.64
N LYS A 164 -18.95 -9.23 -29.98
CA LYS A 164 -18.26 -10.31 -30.69
C LYS A 164 -17.87 -9.97 -32.14
N SER A 165 -18.48 -8.97 -32.78
CA SER A 165 -18.15 -8.58 -34.17
C SER A 165 -17.32 -7.30 -34.26
N ARG A 166 -16.89 -6.74 -33.13
CA ARG A 166 -16.17 -5.46 -33.04
C ARG A 166 -14.66 -5.70 -32.88
N PRO A 167 -13.78 -4.82 -33.42
CA PRO A 167 -12.37 -4.84 -33.10
C PRO A 167 -12.13 -4.78 -31.58
N LEU A 168 -11.21 -5.61 -31.08
CA LEU A 168 -10.85 -5.69 -29.66
C LEU A 168 -9.54 -4.94 -29.41
N PHE A 169 -9.60 -3.82 -28.69
CA PHE A 169 -8.42 -3.08 -28.27
C PHE A 169 -7.96 -3.51 -26.89
N ARG A 170 -6.64 -3.66 -26.75
CA ARG A 170 -5.96 -4.01 -25.50
C ARG A 170 -4.94 -2.90 -25.18
N PRO A 171 -4.87 -2.39 -23.95
CA PRO A 171 -3.80 -1.49 -23.56
C PRO A 171 -2.48 -2.26 -23.42
N THR A 172 -1.37 -1.55 -23.52
CA THR A 172 -0.04 -2.05 -23.16
C THR A 172 0.23 -1.69 -21.71
N LEU A 173 0.53 -2.68 -20.86
CA LEU A 173 0.94 -2.46 -19.47
C LEU A 173 2.48 -2.49 -19.36
N PRO A 174 3.10 -1.77 -18.40
CA PRO A 174 4.54 -1.84 -18.10
C PRO A 174 4.93 -3.22 -17.59
N VAL A 175 6.14 -3.71 -17.89
CA VAL A 175 6.59 -5.03 -17.40
C VAL A 175 6.49 -5.12 -15.88
N PHE A 176 6.26 -6.32 -15.34
CA PHE A 176 5.90 -6.48 -13.93
C PHE A 176 6.93 -5.87 -12.95
N ASN A 177 8.20 -5.78 -13.32
CA ASN A 177 9.27 -5.24 -12.50
C ASN A 177 9.76 -3.84 -12.95
N ASP A 178 8.93 -3.07 -13.64
CA ASP A 178 9.28 -1.72 -14.13
C ASP A 178 9.33 -0.69 -12.99
N THR A 179 10.39 -0.75 -12.19
CA THR A 179 10.66 0.18 -11.07
C THR A 179 10.85 1.63 -11.55
N SER A 180 11.31 1.80 -12.79
CA SER A 180 11.46 3.13 -13.41
C SER A 180 10.11 3.77 -13.68
N PHE A 181 9.15 3.00 -14.19
CA PHE A 181 7.77 3.46 -14.31
C PHE A 181 7.18 3.82 -12.94
N ALA A 182 7.32 2.93 -11.95
CA ALA A 182 6.79 3.17 -10.60
C ALA A 182 7.35 4.47 -9.98
N ALA A 183 8.66 4.68 -10.06
CA ALA A 183 9.32 5.90 -9.56
C ALA A 183 8.82 7.16 -10.28
N ASN A 184 8.73 7.13 -11.61
CA ASN A 184 8.26 8.26 -12.42
C ASN A 184 6.77 8.55 -12.19
N TYR A 185 5.94 7.52 -12.00
CA TYR A 185 4.53 7.67 -11.69
C TYR A 185 4.33 8.31 -10.31
N SER A 186 5.02 7.80 -9.28
CA SER A 186 4.97 8.36 -7.93
C SER A 186 5.42 9.82 -7.89
N ALA A 187 6.50 10.18 -8.61
CA ALA A 187 7.02 11.54 -8.66
C ALA A 187 6.07 12.60 -9.27
N LYS A 188 5.06 12.17 -10.05
CA LYS A 188 4.05 13.09 -10.60
C LYS A 188 3.01 13.54 -9.56
N HIS A 189 2.85 12.81 -8.46
CA HIS A 189 1.84 13.12 -7.46
C HIS A 189 2.26 14.32 -6.62
N ARG A 190 1.41 15.35 -6.63
CA ARG A 190 1.59 16.57 -5.85
C ARG A 190 0.23 17.00 -5.33
N SER A 191 0.17 17.42 -4.07
CA SER A 191 -1.07 17.96 -3.50
C SER A 191 -1.56 19.14 -4.34
N LEU A 192 -2.88 19.32 -4.43
CA LEU A 192 -3.46 20.45 -5.14
C LEU A 192 -2.91 21.79 -4.64
N ALA A 193 -2.70 21.90 -3.33
CA ALA A 193 -2.01 23.00 -2.65
C ALA A 193 -2.53 24.38 -3.09
N SER A 194 -3.84 24.56 -3.00
CA SER A 194 -4.56 25.80 -3.32
C SER A 194 -5.01 26.52 -2.05
N SER A 195 -5.63 27.69 -2.17
CA SER A 195 -6.19 28.40 -1.02
C SER A 195 -7.35 27.66 -0.35
N GLU A 196 -8.14 26.90 -1.13
CA GLU A 196 -9.27 26.10 -0.63
C GLU A 196 -8.80 24.73 -0.10
N TYR A 197 -7.76 24.17 -0.72
CA TYR A 197 -7.17 22.88 -0.36
C TYR A 197 -5.66 23.05 -0.06
N PRO A 198 -5.30 23.61 1.10
CA PRO A 198 -3.91 23.91 1.44
C PRO A 198 -3.11 22.64 1.79
N ALA A 199 -1.82 22.62 1.45
CA ALA A 199 -0.89 21.58 1.89
C ALA A 199 -0.15 22.04 3.16
N ASN A 200 -0.65 21.64 4.33
CA ASN A 200 -0.12 22.05 5.64
C ASN A 200 1.06 21.18 6.10
N VAL A 201 2.14 21.19 5.33
CA VAL A 201 3.32 20.34 5.56
C VAL A 201 4.08 20.77 6.82
N PRO A 202 4.37 19.87 7.78
CA PRO A 202 5.26 20.17 8.90
C PRO A 202 6.65 20.63 8.41
N ARG A 203 7.03 21.86 8.76
CA ARG A 203 8.32 22.46 8.36
C ARG A 203 9.43 22.24 9.39
N ARG A 204 9.08 22.41 10.67
CA ARG A 204 9.91 22.04 11.81
C ARG A 204 9.64 20.58 12.15
N ILE A 205 10.67 19.87 12.61
CA ILE A 205 10.58 18.48 13.04
C ILE A 205 10.90 18.40 14.53
N ASP A 206 9.97 17.89 15.33
CA ASP A 206 10.15 17.62 16.75
C ASP A 206 10.65 16.19 16.98
N ARG A 207 10.18 15.24 16.15
CA ARG A 207 10.42 13.80 16.31
C ARG A 207 10.88 13.18 14.98
N PRO A 208 12.19 13.05 14.74
CA PRO A 208 12.72 12.33 13.60
C PRO A 208 12.83 10.82 13.88
N PHE A 209 12.49 10.02 12.87
CA PHE A 209 12.59 8.56 12.89
C PHE A 209 13.25 8.06 11.60
N PHE A 210 14.03 7.00 11.73
CA PHE A 210 14.55 6.22 10.61
C PHE A 210 14.14 4.77 10.83
N PHE A 211 13.33 4.22 9.94
CA PHE A 211 12.82 2.87 10.02
C PHE A 211 13.38 2.06 8.86
N ALA A 212 14.31 1.14 9.15
CA ALA A 212 14.64 0.07 8.22
C ALA A 212 13.46 -0.90 8.17
N VAL A 213 12.87 -1.08 6.99
CA VAL A 213 11.68 -1.90 6.76
C VAL A 213 12.03 -3.03 5.79
N GLY A 214 11.43 -4.19 5.99
CA GLY A 214 11.58 -5.30 5.05
C GLY A 214 11.45 -6.65 5.72
N LEU A 215 11.87 -7.67 4.97
CA LEU A 215 11.82 -9.06 5.39
C LEU A 215 12.95 -9.42 6.35
N GLY A 216 12.86 -10.60 6.92
CA GLY A 216 13.84 -11.20 7.81
C GLY A 216 13.53 -12.67 8.04
N THR A 217 14.17 -13.27 9.03
CA THR A 217 13.97 -14.67 9.41
C THR A 217 13.68 -14.84 10.88
N THR A 218 13.06 -15.96 11.25
CA THR A 218 13.00 -16.45 12.62
C THR A 218 13.43 -17.91 12.64
N PRO A 219 14.25 -18.36 13.61
CA PRO A 219 14.63 -19.78 13.69
C PRO A 219 13.43 -20.72 13.79
N CYS A 220 13.55 -21.91 13.19
CA CYS A 220 12.57 -22.97 13.36
C CYS A 220 12.44 -23.43 14.82
N PRO A 221 11.28 -23.96 15.22
CA PRO A 221 11.16 -24.77 16.43
C PRO A 221 12.18 -25.91 16.42
N THR A 222 12.72 -26.24 17.60
CA THR A 222 13.74 -27.29 17.73
C THR A 222 13.23 -28.63 17.18
N HIS A 223 14.08 -29.34 16.43
CA HIS A 223 13.79 -30.64 15.81
C HIS A 223 12.70 -30.65 14.72
N GLN A 224 12.38 -29.50 14.12
CA GLN A 224 11.49 -29.39 12.97
C GLN A 224 12.16 -28.60 11.84
N GLY A 225 12.00 -29.05 10.60
CA GLY A 225 12.35 -28.24 9.42
C GLY A 225 11.24 -27.24 9.10
N CYS A 226 11.60 -26.13 8.44
CA CYS A 226 10.64 -25.15 7.93
C CYS A 226 10.86 -24.89 6.45
N ASN A 227 9.88 -24.23 5.84
CA ASN A 227 9.86 -23.88 4.42
C ASN A 227 10.24 -22.40 4.18
N GLY A 228 10.97 -21.77 5.11
CA GLY A 228 11.42 -20.38 4.95
C GLY A 228 12.65 -20.28 4.04
N PRO A 229 13.37 -19.14 4.07
CA PRO A 229 14.53 -18.90 3.22
C PRO A 229 15.65 -19.94 3.33
N THR A 230 15.77 -20.54 4.52
CA THR A 230 16.67 -21.66 4.80
C THR A 230 15.86 -22.79 5.42
N ASN A 231 16.37 -24.03 5.35
CA ASN A 231 15.67 -25.22 5.88
C ASN A 231 15.46 -25.17 7.42
N ASP A 232 16.14 -24.26 8.11
CA ASP A 232 16.12 -24.04 9.57
C ASP A 232 15.54 -22.68 9.98
N THR A 233 14.93 -21.92 9.06
CA THR A 233 14.25 -20.66 9.36
C THR A 233 12.85 -20.58 8.77
N LYS A 234 12.03 -19.71 9.38
CA LYS A 234 10.77 -19.21 8.85
C LYS A 234 10.98 -17.81 8.28
N PHE A 235 10.18 -17.43 7.27
CA PHE A 235 10.03 -16.03 6.91
C PHE A 235 9.50 -15.21 8.10
N SER A 236 10.01 -14.00 8.22
CA SER A 236 9.50 -12.97 9.11
C SER A 236 9.67 -11.61 8.43
N ALA A 237 9.18 -10.56 9.05
CA ALA A 237 9.36 -9.19 8.59
C ALA A 237 9.39 -8.26 9.80
N SER A 238 10.00 -7.08 9.62
CA SER A 238 10.22 -6.18 10.75
C SER A 238 10.30 -4.72 10.35
N MET A 239 10.12 -3.85 11.34
CA MET A 239 10.56 -2.46 11.29
C MET A 239 11.63 -2.26 12.37
N ASN A 240 12.79 -1.73 11.99
CA ASN A 240 13.97 -1.60 12.86
C ASN A 240 14.36 -2.89 13.62
N ASN A 241 14.29 -4.04 12.92
CA ASN A 241 14.62 -5.36 13.46
C ASN A 241 13.67 -5.86 14.56
N VAL A 242 12.50 -5.22 14.72
CA VAL A 242 11.41 -5.66 15.59
C VAL A 242 10.28 -6.22 14.73
N SER A 243 10.08 -7.54 14.78
CA SER A 243 8.90 -8.21 14.24
C SER A 243 7.78 -8.14 15.28
N PHE A 244 6.68 -7.51 14.89
CA PHE A 244 5.63 -7.17 15.83
C PHE A 244 4.72 -8.36 16.14
N ASN A 245 4.66 -8.71 17.42
CA ASN A 245 3.75 -9.73 17.91
C ASN A 245 2.41 -9.10 18.34
N MET A 246 1.29 -9.65 17.87
CA MET A 246 -0.03 -9.18 18.29
C MET A 246 -0.31 -9.65 19.73
N PRO A 247 -0.62 -8.73 20.67
CA PRO A 247 -1.03 -9.12 22.01
C PRO A 247 -2.45 -9.68 22.01
N THR A 248 -2.81 -10.42 23.06
CA THR A 248 -4.19 -10.88 23.30
C THR A 248 -5.07 -9.78 23.88
N THR A 249 -4.48 -8.74 24.48
CA THR A 249 -5.18 -7.56 24.98
C THR A 249 -5.03 -6.41 23.99
N ALA A 250 -6.12 -5.73 23.65
CA ALA A 250 -6.08 -4.59 22.73
C ALA A 250 -5.17 -3.46 23.24
N LEU A 251 -4.25 -2.98 22.38
CA LEU A 251 -3.29 -1.93 22.74
C LEU A 251 -3.99 -0.66 23.22
N LEU A 252 -5.08 -0.26 22.55
CA LEU A 252 -5.86 0.91 22.91
C LEU A 252 -6.50 0.78 24.30
N LYS A 253 -6.99 -0.41 24.65
CA LYS A 253 -7.56 -0.68 25.98
C LYS A 253 -6.49 -0.56 27.06
N ALA A 254 -5.34 -1.20 26.85
CA ALA A 254 -4.20 -1.14 27.76
C ALA A 254 -3.69 0.31 27.95
N HIS A 255 -3.67 1.10 26.87
CA HIS A 255 -3.34 2.52 26.93
C HIS A 255 -4.38 3.32 27.73
N TYR A 256 -5.66 3.17 27.41
CA TYR A 256 -6.75 3.91 28.06
C TYR A 256 -6.83 3.64 29.56
N ASP A 257 -6.65 2.39 29.98
CA ASP A 257 -6.66 2.01 31.40
C ASP A 257 -5.39 2.41 32.16
N GLY A 258 -4.32 2.81 31.45
CA GLY A 258 -2.99 2.96 32.02
C GLY A 258 -2.34 1.64 32.47
N ASN A 259 -2.86 0.48 32.03
CA ASN A 259 -2.33 -0.84 32.36
C ASN A 259 -1.69 -1.50 31.13
N THR A 260 -0.42 -1.17 30.89
CA THR A 260 0.35 -1.64 29.73
C THR A 260 1.24 -2.84 30.06
N ALA A 261 1.36 -3.22 31.33
CA ALA A 261 2.24 -4.28 31.80
C ALA A 261 1.87 -5.62 31.17
N GLY A 262 2.84 -6.25 30.49
CA GLY A 262 2.63 -7.51 29.77
C GLY A 262 1.88 -7.40 28.45
N VAL A 263 1.46 -6.19 28.03
CA VAL A 263 0.76 -5.96 26.75
C VAL A 263 1.74 -5.39 25.72
N TYR A 264 2.42 -4.29 26.04
CA TYR A 264 3.41 -3.68 25.15
C TYR A 264 4.46 -2.89 25.93
N THR A 265 5.59 -2.59 25.30
CA THR A 265 6.62 -1.68 25.83
C THR A 265 6.76 -0.43 24.96
N ALA A 266 7.03 0.72 25.58
CA ALA A 266 7.11 2.03 24.94
C ALA A 266 8.53 2.37 24.42
N ASP A 267 9.30 1.36 24.02
CA ASP A 267 10.72 1.45 23.67
C ASP A 267 10.99 1.06 22.21
N PHE A 268 10.03 1.30 21.30
CA PHE A 268 10.29 1.09 19.87
C PHE A 268 11.47 1.97 19.42
N PRO A 269 12.50 1.39 18.77
CA PRO A 269 13.73 2.10 18.46
C PRO A 269 13.49 3.17 17.38
N ALA A 270 13.92 4.40 17.65
CA ALA A 270 13.74 5.50 16.71
C ALA A 270 14.61 5.38 15.44
N MET A 271 15.70 4.61 15.52
CA MET A 271 16.61 4.27 14.43
C MET A 271 17.11 2.82 14.58
N PRO A 272 17.60 2.16 13.50
CA PRO A 272 18.17 0.83 13.59
C PRO A 272 19.33 0.77 14.59
N THR A 273 19.30 -0.20 15.50
CA THR A 273 20.36 -0.38 16.51
C THR A 273 21.66 -0.93 15.91
N GLN A 274 21.56 -1.59 14.74
CA GLN A 274 22.68 -2.12 13.98
C GLN A 274 22.57 -1.62 12.53
N PRO A 275 23.14 -0.46 12.20
CA PRO A 275 23.12 0.05 10.85
C PRO A 275 24.03 -0.78 9.94
N PHE A 276 23.61 -0.94 8.68
CA PHE A 276 24.38 -1.59 7.64
C PHE A 276 24.09 -0.91 6.30
N ASN A 277 24.71 -1.39 5.22
CA ASN A 277 24.36 -0.97 3.88
C ASN A 277 23.01 -1.58 3.49
N TYR A 278 21.90 -0.90 3.79
CA TYR A 278 20.54 -1.43 3.71
C TYR A 278 20.20 -2.00 2.32
N THR A 279 20.61 -1.31 1.26
CA THR A 279 20.33 -1.72 -0.13
C THR A 279 21.50 -2.45 -0.78
N GLY A 280 22.53 -2.81 -0.01
CA GLY A 280 23.74 -3.50 -0.48
C GLY A 280 23.72 -5.00 -0.16
N THR A 281 24.88 -5.54 0.22
CA THR A 281 24.96 -6.92 0.71
C THR A 281 24.31 -7.02 2.09
N PRO A 282 23.29 -7.87 2.28
CA PRO A 282 22.63 -8.01 3.58
C PRO A 282 23.55 -8.68 4.61
N PRO A 283 23.31 -8.50 5.92
CA PRO A 283 24.03 -9.20 6.96
C PRO A 283 23.85 -10.73 6.86
N ASN A 284 24.86 -11.49 7.28
CA ASN A 284 24.77 -12.96 7.30
C ASN A 284 23.66 -13.46 8.23
N ASN A 285 23.42 -12.77 9.35
CA ASN A 285 22.32 -13.05 10.24
C ASN A 285 21.14 -12.15 9.90
N THR A 286 20.05 -12.75 9.43
CA THR A 286 18.82 -12.03 9.07
C THR A 286 17.70 -12.24 10.08
N ASN A 287 18.03 -12.83 11.25
CA ASN A 287 17.05 -13.06 12.30
C ASN A 287 16.59 -11.76 12.94
N VAL A 288 15.27 -11.60 13.03
CA VAL A 288 14.62 -10.45 13.66
C VAL A 288 14.23 -10.75 15.11
N SER A 289 14.07 -9.70 15.91
CA SER A 289 13.60 -9.82 17.29
C SER A 289 12.08 -9.73 17.35
N ASN A 290 11.43 -10.61 18.11
CA ASN A 290 9.98 -10.55 18.30
C ASN A 290 9.62 -9.65 19.48
N GLY A 291 8.61 -8.80 19.33
CA GLY A 291 8.10 -8.02 20.45
C GLY A 291 6.93 -7.11 20.09
N THR A 292 6.13 -6.77 21.10
CA THR A 292 5.05 -5.77 20.99
C THR A 292 5.58 -4.43 21.50
N LYS A 293 6.27 -3.70 20.62
CA LYS A 293 6.88 -2.39 20.95
C LYS A 293 6.11 -1.27 20.27
N VAL A 294 5.90 -0.17 20.98
CA VAL A 294 5.20 1.02 20.46
C VAL A 294 6.08 2.26 20.53
N ALA A 295 5.86 3.19 19.59
CA ALA A 295 6.49 4.50 19.60
C ALA A 295 5.51 5.53 20.19
N VAL A 296 5.91 6.19 21.28
CA VAL A 296 5.06 7.18 21.98
C VAL A 296 5.37 8.59 21.50
N LEU A 297 4.33 9.33 21.14
CA LEU A 297 4.39 10.70 20.64
C LEU A 297 3.58 11.63 21.55
N PRO A 298 4.13 12.82 21.90
CA PRO A 298 3.32 13.89 22.46
C PRO A 298 2.28 14.38 21.45
N TYR A 299 1.11 14.79 21.95
CA TYR A 299 0.10 15.46 21.13
C TYR A 299 0.69 16.63 20.33
N ASN A 300 0.31 16.75 19.07
CA ASN A 300 0.68 17.79 18.13
C ASN A 300 2.20 17.87 17.81
N ALA A 301 2.97 16.82 18.13
CA ALA A 301 4.37 16.77 17.72
C ALA A 301 4.46 16.69 16.18
N SER A 302 5.39 17.45 15.59
CA SER A 302 5.74 17.31 14.17
C SER A 302 6.69 16.12 13.96
N VAL A 303 6.25 15.13 13.19
CA VAL A 303 6.96 13.86 12.99
C VAL A 303 7.52 13.80 11.58
N GLU A 304 8.78 13.37 11.45
CA GLU A 304 9.37 12.93 10.20
C GLU A 304 9.77 11.46 10.33
N VAL A 305 9.34 10.63 9.38
CA VAL A 305 9.73 9.21 9.33
C VAL A 305 10.37 8.95 7.97
N VAL A 306 11.61 8.47 7.98
CA VAL A 306 12.26 7.90 6.80
C VAL A 306 12.07 6.40 6.85
N LEU A 307 11.38 5.84 5.87
CA LEU A 307 11.22 4.41 5.66
C LEU A 307 12.27 3.98 4.63
N GLN A 308 13.15 3.05 5.01
CA GLN A 308 14.27 2.55 4.23
C GLN A 308 14.06 1.06 3.96
N ASP A 309 13.83 0.68 2.70
CA ASP A 309 13.83 -0.72 2.31
C ASP A 309 15.21 -1.35 2.49
N THR A 310 15.25 -2.66 2.70
CA THR A 310 16.49 -3.44 2.84
C THR A 310 16.57 -4.57 1.81
N SER A 311 17.77 -4.99 1.48
CA SER A 311 18.01 -6.13 0.59
C SER A 311 17.88 -7.50 1.28
N ILE A 312 17.47 -7.54 2.56
CA ILE A 312 17.29 -8.79 3.31
C ILE A 312 16.15 -9.59 2.69
N GLN A 313 16.43 -10.84 2.28
CA GLN A 313 15.55 -11.72 1.50
C GLN A 313 15.14 -11.24 0.10
N GLY A 314 15.40 -9.98 -0.23
CA GLY A 314 15.21 -9.38 -1.55
C GLY A 314 14.72 -7.94 -1.38
N ALA A 315 15.16 -7.05 -2.26
CA ALA A 315 14.66 -5.68 -2.29
C ALA A 315 13.24 -5.67 -2.86
N GLU A 316 12.30 -5.09 -2.11
CA GLU A 316 10.87 -5.16 -2.43
C GLU A 316 10.16 -3.83 -2.17
N SER A 317 9.17 -3.53 -3.00
CA SER A 317 8.29 -2.39 -2.74
C SER A 317 7.34 -2.74 -1.60
N HIS A 318 7.26 -1.87 -0.59
CA HIS A 318 6.41 -2.09 0.58
C HIS A 318 5.39 -0.95 0.70
N PRO A 319 4.09 -1.15 0.40
CA PRO A 319 3.07 -0.14 0.65
C PRO A 319 2.84 0.02 2.15
N LEU A 320 3.43 1.04 2.77
CA LEU A 320 3.31 1.33 4.19
C LEU A 320 2.08 2.22 4.42
N HIS A 321 1.15 1.72 5.23
CA HIS A 321 -0.07 2.40 5.64
C HIS A 321 0.03 2.86 7.10
N LEU A 322 -0.46 4.07 7.39
CA LEU A 322 -0.58 4.62 8.73
C LEU A 322 -2.06 4.87 9.05
N HIS A 323 -2.54 4.26 10.12
CA HIS A 323 -3.89 4.49 10.63
C HIS A 323 -3.96 5.84 11.33
N GLY A 324 -5.15 6.44 11.36
CA GLY A 324 -5.42 7.67 12.14
C GLY A 324 -4.86 8.96 11.57
N PHE A 325 -4.03 8.89 10.52
CA PHE A 325 -3.37 10.03 9.90
C PHE A 325 -3.29 9.86 8.38
N ASP A 326 -3.39 10.99 7.69
CA ASP A 326 -2.67 11.15 6.43
C ASP A 326 -1.30 11.79 6.72
N PHE A 327 -0.36 11.60 5.79
CA PHE A 327 0.98 12.15 5.85
C PHE A 327 1.40 12.73 4.49
N PHE A 328 2.34 13.66 4.52
CA PHE A 328 2.94 14.24 3.33
C PHE A 328 4.18 13.45 2.91
N VAL A 329 4.23 12.97 1.67
CA VAL A 329 5.43 12.35 1.09
C VAL A 329 6.37 13.44 0.58
N VAL A 330 7.38 13.78 1.38
CA VAL A 330 8.27 14.93 1.14
C VAL A 330 9.48 14.59 0.29
N GLY A 331 9.88 13.32 0.22
CA GLY A 331 10.99 12.87 -0.61
C GLY A 331 11.03 11.36 -0.74
N GLN A 332 11.65 10.87 -1.80
CA GLN A 332 11.86 9.44 -2.05
C GLN A 332 13.06 9.25 -2.97
N GLY A 333 13.67 8.08 -2.93
CA GLY A 333 14.82 7.76 -3.78
C GLY A 333 15.18 6.29 -3.75
N VAL A 334 16.17 5.92 -4.56
CA VAL A 334 16.77 4.58 -4.60
C VAL A 334 18.08 4.60 -3.80
N GLY A 335 18.47 3.45 -3.26
CA GLY A 335 19.66 3.28 -2.44
C GLY A 335 19.41 3.63 -0.97
N ASN A 336 20.50 3.88 -0.24
CA ASN A 336 20.41 4.28 1.16
C ASN A 336 20.10 5.77 1.29
N TYR A 337 19.19 6.11 2.20
CA TYR A 337 18.94 7.49 2.58
C TYR A 337 20.19 8.13 3.22
N ASN A 338 20.52 9.35 2.77
CA ASN A 338 21.57 10.18 3.33
C ASN A 338 20.96 11.44 3.98
N ALA A 339 20.95 11.46 5.31
CA ALA A 339 20.39 12.55 6.11
C ALA A 339 21.09 13.91 5.93
N SER A 340 22.31 13.94 5.37
CA SER A 340 23.04 15.19 5.10
C SER A 340 22.76 15.77 3.72
N MET A 341 22.27 14.97 2.77
CA MET A 341 22.09 15.40 1.37
C MET A 341 20.63 15.45 0.95
N HIS A 342 19.86 14.41 1.24
CA HIS A 342 18.50 14.27 0.70
C HIS A 342 17.48 15.28 1.22
N PRO A 343 17.52 15.74 2.50
CA PRO A 343 16.57 16.76 2.98
C PRO A 343 16.54 18.04 2.16
N ALA A 344 17.66 18.43 1.53
CA ALA A 344 17.73 19.62 0.68
C ALA A 344 16.86 19.51 -0.59
N GLY A 345 16.56 18.28 -1.03
CA GLY A 345 15.70 18.00 -2.18
C GLY A 345 14.24 17.75 -1.82
N PHE A 346 13.85 17.84 -0.54
CA PHE A 346 12.47 17.58 -0.14
C PHE A 346 11.50 18.58 -0.75
N ASN A 347 10.40 18.08 -1.30
CA ASN A 347 9.25 18.91 -1.66
C ASN A 347 8.49 19.28 -0.40
N LEU A 348 8.69 20.49 0.08
CA LEU A 348 7.94 21.04 1.22
C LEU A 348 6.84 21.99 0.78
N LEU A 349 6.68 22.27 -0.52
CA LEU A 349 5.69 23.22 -1.04
C LEU A 349 4.34 22.55 -1.27
N ASP A 350 4.33 21.44 -1.99
CA ASP A 350 3.12 20.70 -2.35
C ASP A 350 3.34 19.17 -2.42
N PRO A 351 4.03 18.55 -1.45
CA PRO A 351 4.15 17.10 -1.38
C PRO A 351 2.77 16.46 -1.37
N VAL A 352 2.60 15.31 -2.01
CA VAL A 352 1.33 14.59 -2.00
C VAL A 352 0.98 14.15 -0.57
N GLN A 353 -0.27 14.36 -0.18
CA GLN A 353 -0.86 13.80 1.03
C GLN A 353 -1.42 12.41 0.74
N ARG A 354 -1.08 11.43 1.57
CA ARG A 354 -1.41 10.01 1.43
C ARG A 354 -1.68 9.39 2.79
N ASN A 355 -2.42 8.29 2.84
CA ASN A 355 -2.41 7.40 4.00
C ASN A 355 -1.58 6.13 3.77
N THR A 356 -1.24 5.84 2.50
CA THR A 356 -0.44 4.67 2.11
C THR A 356 0.61 5.07 1.08
N VAL A 357 1.86 4.66 1.28
CA VAL A 357 2.96 4.93 0.34
C VAL A 357 3.83 3.70 0.11
N GLY A 358 4.07 3.38 -1.16
CA GLY A 358 5.08 2.39 -1.55
C GLY A 358 6.47 2.89 -1.20
N VAL A 359 7.13 2.23 -0.24
CA VAL A 359 8.57 2.37 -0.04
C VAL A 359 9.26 1.75 -1.26
N PRO A 360 10.06 2.49 -2.05
CA PRO A 360 10.63 1.96 -3.27
C PRO A 360 11.52 0.73 -3.01
N ALA A 361 11.42 -0.29 -3.87
CA ALA A 361 12.29 -1.45 -3.82
C ALA A 361 13.77 -1.03 -3.89
N GLY A 362 14.54 -1.39 -2.87
CA GLY A 362 15.93 -1.02 -2.69
C GLY A 362 16.12 0.49 -2.53
N GLY A 363 15.17 1.17 -1.89
CA GLY A 363 15.14 2.62 -1.77
C GLY A 363 14.57 3.11 -0.45
N TRP A 364 14.14 4.37 -0.44
CA TRP A 364 13.63 5.04 0.75
C TRP A 364 12.53 6.05 0.40
N VAL A 365 11.70 6.35 1.38
CA VAL A 365 10.70 7.42 1.34
C VAL A 365 10.67 8.16 2.68
N ALA A 366 10.57 9.48 2.63
CA ALA A 366 10.45 10.36 3.78
C ALA A 366 9.04 10.92 3.84
N ILE A 367 8.38 10.75 4.97
CA ILE A 367 7.01 11.24 5.22
C ILE A 367 6.98 12.19 6.43
N ARG A 368 6.03 13.13 6.43
CA ARG A 368 5.79 14.05 7.56
C ARG A 368 4.32 14.16 7.91
N PHE A 369 4.01 14.20 9.21
CA PHE A 369 2.65 14.43 9.72
C PHE A 369 2.70 15.10 11.11
N TYR A 370 1.55 15.61 11.55
CA TYR A 370 1.35 16.05 12.93
C TYR A 370 0.69 14.93 13.72
N ALA A 371 1.20 14.64 14.92
CA ALA A 371 0.61 13.66 15.83
C ALA A 371 -0.55 14.29 16.63
N ASP A 372 -1.58 14.77 15.93
CA ASP A 372 -2.69 15.57 16.48
C ASP A 372 -3.99 14.78 16.72
N ASN A 373 -3.91 13.45 16.65
CA ASN A 373 -5.01 12.53 16.89
C ASN A 373 -4.65 11.56 18.05
N PRO A 374 -5.13 11.80 19.29
CA PRO A 374 -4.81 10.98 20.45
C PRO A 374 -5.37 9.56 20.31
N GLY A 375 -4.59 8.56 20.67
CA GLY A 375 -4.99 7.16 20.56
C GLY A 375 -3.83 6.21 20.28
N VAL A 376 -4.16 5.02 19.78
CA VAL A 376 -3.19 4.00 19.40
C VAL A 376 -3.41 3.64 17.93
N TRP A 377 -2.40 3.90 17.11
CA TRP A 377 -2.51 3.90 15.65
C TRP A 377 -1.55 2.91 15.02
N PHE A 378 -2.06 2.01 14.21
CA PHE A 378 -1.26 1.00 13.56
C PHE A 378 -0.50 1.58 12.36
N MET A 379 0.73 1.14 12.17
CA MET A 379 1.50 1.38 10.94
C MET A 379 2.02 0.04 10.45
N HIS A 380 1.71 -0.32 9.21
CA HIS A 380 2.02 -1.65 8.70
C HIS A 380 2.17 -1.67 7.18
N CYS A 381 2.88 -2.67 6.67
CA CYS A 381 2.86 -2.96 5.24
C CYS A 381 1.48 -3.49 4.85
N HIS A 382 0.88 -2.92 3.82
CA HIS A 382 -0.44 -3.29 3.34
C HIS A 382 -0.42 -4.52 2.41
N LEU A 383 0.71 -5.24 2.37
CA LEU A 383 0.77 -6.61 1.89
C LEU A 383 0.45 -7.54 3.06
N GLU A 384 -0.63 -8.30 2.97
CA GLU A 384 -1.17 -9.05 4.11
C GLU A 384 -0.19 -10.12 4.60
N VAL A 385 0.56 -10.74 3.68
CA VAL A 385 1.66 -11.65 4.02
C VAL A 385 2.71 -10.98 4.92
N HIS A 386 3.09 -9.74 4.63
CA HIS A 386 4.07 -9.00 5.43
C HIS A 386 3.51 -8.54 6.78
N THR A 387 2.25 -8.11 6.81
CA THR A 387 1.55 -7.83 8.08
C THR A 387 1.48 -9.09 8.95
N SER A 388 1.22 -10.26 8.36
CA SER A 388 1.20 -11.53 9.08
C SER A 388 2.59 -11.93 9.62
N TRP A 389 3.66 -11.59 8.89
CA TRP A 389 5.04 -11.84 9.29
C TRP A 389 5.63 -10.84 10.30
N GLY A 390 4.92 -9.74 10.59
CA GLY A 390 5.31 -8.77 11.62
C GLY A 390 5.86 -7.44 11.10
N LEU A 391 5.70 -7.12 9.81
CA LEU A 391 6.04 -5.81 9.22
C LEU A 391 5.01 -4.74 9.63
N LYS A 392 4.91 -4.51 10.94
CA LYS A 392 3.94 -3.63 11.57
C LYS A 392 4.48 -3.08 12.88
N MET A 393 3.88 -2.02 13.38
CA MET A 393 4.17 -1.37 14.65
C MET A 393 2.97 -0.52 15.07
N ALA A 394 2.89 -0.08 16.32
CA ALA A 394 1.85 0.87 16.76
C ALA A 394 2.44 2.17 17.35
N TRP A 395 1.84 3.29 16.97
CA TRP A 395 2.07 4.61 17.55
C TRP A 395 1.11 4.81 18.71
N VAL A 396 1.58 5.41 19.79
CA VAL A 396 0.72 5.92 20.87
C VAL A 396 0.84 7.43 20.85
N VAL A 397 -0.26 8.12 20.59
CA VAL A 397 -0.33 9.58 20.67
C VAL A 397 -1.06 9.94 21.96
N ASN A 398 -0.34 10.59 22.86
CA ASN A 398 -0.89 11.00 24.15
C ASN A 398 -1.95 12.09 23.98
N ASP A 399 -2.80 12.24 24.99
CA ASP A 399 -3.74 13.35 25.11
C ASP A 399 -3.03 14.72 25.07
N GLY A 400 -3.71 15.68 24.43
CA GLY A 400 -3.40 17.09 24.49
C GLY A 400 -4.03 17.80 25.70
N PRO A 401 -3.72 19.09 25.87
CA PRO A 401 -4.20 19.89 26.99
C PRO A 401 -5.71 20.19 26.96
N LEU A 402 -6.34 20.26 25.79
CA LEU A 402 -7.75 20.67 25.64
C LEU A 402 -8.72 19.46 25.67
N PRO A 403 -10.01 19.66 26.02
CA PRO A 403 -10.99 18.57 26.09
C PRO A 403 -11.22 17.82 24.77
N ASP A 404 -11.12 18.50 23.63
CA ASP A 404 -11.25 17.95 22.28
C ASP A 404 -9.96 17.28 21.76
N GLN A 405 -8.90 17.32 22.57
CA GLN A 405 -7.59 16.73 22.27
C GLN A 405 -7.35 15.48 23.12
N LYS A 406 -8.41 14.82 23.58
CA LYS A 406 -8.32 13.63 24.43
C LYS A 406 -8.92 12.42 23.76
N LEU A 407 -8.35 11.26 24.07
CA LEU A 407 -8.93 9.98 23.68
C LEU A 407 -10.34 9.84 24.29
N MET A 408 -11.31 9.52 23.43
CA MET A 408 -12.69 9.29 23.86
C MET A 408 -12.80 8.04 24.74
N PRO A 409 -13.79 8.00 25.67
CA PRO A 409 -14.05 6.79 26.43
C PRO A 409 -14.46 5.63 25.50
N PRO A 410 -14.12 4.37 25.85
CA PRO A 410 -14.51 3.23 25.05
C PRO A 410 -16.04 3.09 24.99
N PRO A 411 -16.60 2.68 23.84
CA PRO A 411 -18.02 2.35 23.74
C PRO A 411 -18.45 1.27 24.74
N SER A 412 -19.71 1.30 25.18
CA SER A 412 -20.25 0.34 26.15
C SER A 412 -20.31 -1.11 25.64
N ASP A 413 -20.28 -1.28 24.32
CA ASP A 413 -20.34 -2.54 23.58
C ASP A 413 -18.99 -2.95 22.99
N LEU A 414 -17.88 -2.35 23.45
CA LEU A 414 -16.54 -2.74 23.03
C LEU A 414 -16.33 -4.26 23.27
N PRO A 415 -15.95 -5.04 22.24
CA PRO A 415 -15.72 -6.48 22.39
C PRO A 415 -14.69 -6.79 23.47
N LYS A 416 -14.95 -7.85 24.25
CA LYS A 416 -14.03 -8.31 25.29
C LYS A 416 -12.87 -9.07 24.65
N CYS A 417 -11.67 -8.84 25.19
CA CYS A 417 -10.45 -9.55 24.81
C CYS A 417 -10.45 -11.01 25.28
#